data_AF-A0A0R2U5X6-F1
#
_entry.id   AF-A0A0R2U5X6-F1
#
_cell.length_a   1.000
_cell.length_b   1.000
_cell.length_c   1.000
_cell.angle_alpha   90.00
_cell.angle_beta   90.00
_cell.angle_gamma   90.00
#
_symmetry.space_group_name_H-M   'P 1'
#
loop_
_entity.id
_entity.type
_entity.pdbx_description
1 polymer ?
#
loop_
_entity_poly.entity_id
_entity_poly.type
_entity_poly.pdbx_seq_one_letter_code
_entity_poly.pdbx_strand_id
1 'polypeptide(L)'
;MASIGELESVEDVQVDMLWIQRLNAITEIGEKLVLAISLALGIGVLLIVGNTIRLAIQGRQEEIIVVKLVGGTDAYVRRPFLYTGTLLGLFGALIASLMLVGCVIWVGRSVEVLASLYQSQFELVGLGLSGVLVLCGIGAMTGLIGAWIAVMQHLRKIQPK
;
A
#
# COMPACT_ATOMS: atom_id res chain seq x y z
N MET A 1 72.04 2.65 -0.76
CA MET A 1 72.10 1.80 -1.97
C MET A 1 71.64 0.42 -1.55
N ALA A 2 70.62 -0.22 -2.09
CA ALA A 2 69.70 0.05 -3.19
C ALA A 2 68.49 -0.88 -2.91
N SER A 3 67.26 -0.34 -2.82
CA SER A 3 66.22 -0.36 -3.87
C SER A 3 65.35 -1.63 -3.87
N ILE A 4 64.05 -1.40 -4.14
CA ILE A 4 62.92 -2.33 -4.35
C ILE A 4 62.15 -2.63 -3.02
N GLY A 5 61.01 -2.02 -2.70
CA GLY A 5 60.12 -1.22 -3.52
C GLY A 5 59.31 -2.07 -4.49
N GLU A 6 58.45 -2.97 -4.00
CA GLU A 6 57.32 -3.53 -4.77
C GLU A 6 56.39 -4.31 -3.82
N LEU A 7 55.09 -4.22 -4.09
CA LEU A 7 53.96 -4.73 -3.31
C LEU A 7 53.45 -3.80 -2.20
N GLU A 8 53.35 -2.53 -2.57
CA GLU A 8 52.10 -1.77 -2.41
C GLU A 8 50.94 -2.59 -3.04
N SER A 9 50.41 -3.55 -2.28
CA SER A 9 49.11 -4.18 -2.55
C SER A 9 48.23 -3.98 -1.31
N VAL A 10 48.21 -2.73 -0.85
CA VAL A 10 47.12 -2.17 -0.05
C VAL A 10 46.43 -1.14 -0.95
N GLU A 11 46.10 -1.60 -2.16
CA GLU A 11 45.31 -0.86 -3.12
C GLU A 11 43.84 -1.11 -2.75
N ASP A 12 43.29 -0.10 -2.08
CA ASP A 12 41.89 0.26 -2.12
C ASP A 12 40.86 -0.65 -1.42
N VAL A 13 41.02 -0.75 -0.10
CA VAL A 13 39.85 -0.84 0.81
C VAL A 13 39.61 0.52 1.47
N GLN A 14 39.81 1.61 0.71
CA GLN A 14 38.94 2.77 0.85
C GLN A 14 37.75 2.49 -0.06
N VAL A 15 36.86 1.60 0.38
CA VAL A 15 35.49 1.66 -0.13
C VAL A 15 35.01 3.05 0.25
N ASP A 16 35.09 3.98 -0.70
CA ASP A 16 34.94 5.41 -0.52
C ASP A 16 33.73 5.66 0.37
N MET A 17 33.95 5.95 1.65
CA MET A 17 32.87 6.18 2.60
C MET A 17 31.96 7.31 2.10
N LEU A 18 32.51 8.22 1.29
CA LEU A 18 31.79 9.26 0.57
C LEU A 18 30.81 8.72 -0.49
N TRP A 19 31.17 7.68 -1.23
CA TRP A 19 30.29 7.05 -2.23
C TRP A 19 29.14 6.29 -1.56
N ILE A 20 29.43 5.53 -0.49
CA ILE A 20 28.38 4.86 0.32
C ILE A 20 27.47 5.90 0.97
N GLN A 21 28.01 7.00 1.51
CA GLN A 21 27.21 8.08 2.09
C GLN A 21 26.31 8.77 1.05
N ARG A 22 26.80 9.00 -0.17
CA ARG A 22 25.99 9.54 -1.26
C ARG A 22 24.89 8.58 -1.68
N LEU A 23 25.18 7.28 -1.76
CA LEU A 23 24.19 6.26 -2.09
C LEU A 23 23.11 6.19 -0.99
N ASN A 24 23.50 6.18 0.28
CA ASN A 24 22.57 6.20 1.41
C ASN A 24 21.70 7.47 1.42
N ALA A 25 22.27 8.64 1.07
CA ALA A 25 21.50 9.87 0.95
C ALA A 25 20.46 9.80 -0.18
N ILE A 26 20.81 9.18 -1.32
CA ILE A 26 19.88 8.96 -2.44
C ILE A 26 18.76 7.99 -2.04
N THR A 27 19.08 6.89 -1.34
CA THR A 27 18.07 5.94 -0.86
C THR A 27 17.15 6.57 0.18
N GLU A 28 17.66 7.39 1.09
CA GLU A 28 16.84 8.08 2.10
C GLU A 28 15.83 9.05 1.45
N ILE A 29 16.23 9.78 0.40
CA ILE A 29 15.32 10.62 -0.38
C ILE A 29 14.26 9.75 -1.07
N GLY A 30 14.67 8.62 -1.65
CA GLY A 30 13.77 7.65 -2.27
C GLY A 30 12.71 7.12 -1.31
N GLU A 31 13.11 6.69 -0.11
CA GLU A 31 12.21 6.21 0.93
C GLU A 31 11.18 7.28 1.34
N LYS A 32 11.63 8.52 1.54
CA LYS A 32 10.74 9.65 1.87
C LYS A 32 9.74 9.93 0.76
N LEU A 33 10.16 9.85 -0.50
CA LEU A 33 9.26 10.02 -1.65
C LEU A 33 8.22 8.91 -1.75
N VAL A 34 8.65 7.65 -1.59
CA VAL A 34 7.75 6.49 -1.58
C VAL A 34 6.72 6.61 -0.47
N LEU A 35 7.14 7.01 0.74
CA LEU A 35 6.24 7.28 1.86
C LEU A 35 5.24 8.40 1.54
N ALA A 36 5.71 9.52 0.98
CA ALA A 36 4.84 10.64 0.63
C ALA A 36 3.76 10.24 -0.40
N ILE A 37 4.15 9.52 -1.45
CA ILE A 37 3.23 9.02 -2.49
C ILE A 37 2.25 8.01 -1.89
N SER A 38 2.74 7.07 -1.08
CA SER A 38 1.91 6.06 -0.41
C SER A 38 0.83 6.71 0.46
N LEU A 39 1.19 7.77 1.18
CA LEU A 39 0.27 8.50 2.04
C LEU A 39 -0.76 9.29 1.21
N ALA A 40 -0.33 9.95 0.13
CA ALA A 40 -1.22 10.65 -0.78
C ALA A 40 -2.24 9.71 -1.45
N LEU A 41 -1.79 8.55 -1.92
CA LEU A 41 -2.66 7.51 -2.48
C LEU A 41 -3.60 6.94 -1.42
N GLY A 42 -3.11 6.71 -0.20
CA GLY A 42 -3.93 6.30 0.93
C GLY A 42 -5.08 7.28 1.18
N ILE A 43 -4.81 8.59 1.21
CA ILE A 43 -5.86 9.62 1.31
C ILE A 43 -6.82 9.54 0.12
N GLY A 44 -6.31 9.35 -1.10
CA GLY A 44 -7.13 9.15 -2.30
C GLY A 44 -8.13 8.01 -2.16
N VAL A 45 -7.71 6.86 -1.62
CA VAL A 45 -8.59 5.72 -1.33
C VAL A 45 -9.67 6.10 -0.33
N LEU A 46 -9.32 6.79 0.77
CA LEU A 46 -10.30 7.25 1.76
C LEU A 46 -11.36 8.17 1.13
N LEU A 47 -10.94 9.08 0.24
CA LEU A 47 -11.85 9.99 -0.48
C LEU A 47 -12.79 9.23 -1.42
N ILE A 48 -12.29 8.26 -2.18
CA ILE A 48 -13.09 7.44 -3.11
C ILE A 48 -14.10 6.59 -2.34
N VAL A 49 -13.67 5.89 -1.29
CA VAL A 49 -14.56 5.08 -0.44
C VAL A 49 -15.62 5.97 0.19
N GLY A 50 -15.23 7.13 0.71
CA GLY A 50 -16.17 8.05 1.35
C GLY A 50 -17.18 8.65 0.39
N ASN A 51 -16.78 8.99 -0.83
CA ASN A 51 -17.70 9.47 -1.85
C ASN A 51 -18.66 8.35 -2.32
N THR A 52 -18.15 7.12 -2.46
CA THR A 52 -18.97 5.96 -2.81
C THR A 52 -20.05 5.70 -1.76
N ILE A 53 -19.69 5.78 -0.48
CA ILE A 53 -20.65 5.64 0.64
C ILE A 53 -21.67 6.79 0.64
N ARG A 54 -21.24 8.04 0.41
CA ARG A 54 -22.15 9.19 0.28
C ARG A 54 -23.22 8.91 -0.78
N LEU A 55 -22.81 8.47 -1.97
CA LEU A 55 -23.72 8.18 -3.08
C LEU A 55 -24.65 7.00 -2.72
N ALA A 56 -24.13 5.95 -2.09
CA ALA A 56 -24.92 4.80 -1.67
C ALA A 56 -25.99 5.17 -0.60
N ILE A 57 -25.66 6.07 0.33
CA ILE A 57 -26.62 6.58 1.33
C ILE A 57 -27.71 7.41 0.65
N GLN A 58 -27.34 8.32 -0.26
CA GLN A 58 -28.31 9.14 -1.00
C GLN A 58 -29.28 8.29 -1.81
N GLY A 59 -28.79 7.24 -2.49
CA GLY A 59 -29.64 6.33 -3.24
C GLY A 59 -30.61 5.49 -2.40
N ARG A 60 -30.38 5.37 -1.09
CA ARG A 60 -31.26 4.64 -0.14
C ARG A 60 -31.88 5.54 0.93
N GLN A 61 -31.90 6.85 0.69
CA GLN A 61 -32.32 7.81 1.69
C GLN A 61 -33.77 7.60 2.16
N GLU A 62 -34.71 7.32 1.24
CA GLU A 62 -36.12 7.08 1.58
C GLU A 62 -36.31 5.85 2.46
N GLU A 63 -35.61 4.75 2.15
CA GLU A 63 -35.65 3.51 2.92
C GLU A 63 -35.11 3.72 4.34
N ILE A 64 -34.01 4.47 4.47
CA ILE A 64 -33.42 4.83 5.77
C ILE A 64 -34.40 5.67 6.61
N ILE A 65 -35.15 6.58 6.00
CA ILE A 65 -36.16 7.40 6.69
C ILE A 65 -37.29 6.51 7.23
N VAL A 66 -37.80 5.57 6.42
CA VAL A 66 -38.82 4.60 6.86
C VAL A 66 -38.32 3.77 8.03
N VAL A 67 -37.08 3.26 7.96
CA VAL A 67 -36.47 2.49 9.05
C VAL A 67 -36.33 3.32 10.33
N LYS A 68 -35.97 4.60 10.22
CA LYS A 68 -35.89 5.51 11.38
C LYS A 68 -37.26 5.79 11.99
N LEU A 69 -38.32 5.92 11.19
CA LEU A 69 -39.69 6.16 11.66
C LEU A 69 -40.26 4.99 12.48
N VAL A 70 -39.86 3.76 12.18
CA VAL A 70 -40.27 2.54 12.92
C VAL A 70 -39.37 2.28 14.15
N GLY A 71 -38.43 3.20 14.47
CA GLY A 71 -37.55 3.10 15.64
C GLY A 71 -36.21 2.41 15.38
N GLY A 72 -35.79 2.28 14.11
CA GLY A 72 -34.51 1.69 13.76
C GLY A 72 -33.31 2.51 14.23
N THR A 73 -32.33 1.86 14.84
CA THR A 73 -31.11 2.49 15.36
C THR A 73 -30.14 2.88 14.23
N ASP A 74 -29.41 3.99 14.36
CA ASP A 74 -28.33 4.38 13.41
C ASP A 74 -27.27 3.29 13.21
N ALA A 75 -27.09 2.42 14.21
CA ALA A 75 -26.20 1.27 14.15
C ALA A 75 -26.64 0.19 13.14
N TYR A 76 -27.92 0.09 12.83
CA TYR A 76 -28.45 -0.83 11.82
C TYR A 76 -28.13 -0.32 10.41
N VAL A 77 -28.29 1.00 10.22
CA VAL A 77 -28.06 1.66 8.92
C VAL A 77 -26.56 1.66 8.56
N ARG A 78 -25.64 1.81 9.51
CA ARG A 78 -24.19 1.88 9.22
C ARG A 78 -23.55 0.57 8.77
N ARG A 79 -24.03 -0.58 9.27
CA ARG A 79 -23.41 -1.91 9.04
C ARG A 79 -23.20 -2.24 7.56
N PRO A 80 -24.22 -2.16 6.67
CA PRO A 80 -24.03 -2.49 5.25
C PRO A 80 -22.92 -1.65 4.59
N PHE A 81 -22.81 -0.36 4.94
CA PHE A 81 -21.78 0.52 4.37
C PHE A 81 -20.35 0.15 4.81
N LEU A 82 -20.18 -0.29 6.07
CA LEU A 82 -18.91 -0.81 6.57
C LEU A 82 -18.49 -2.09 5.85
N TYR A 83 -19.44 -3.00 5.57
CA TYR A 83 -19.17 -4.20 4.80
C TYR A 83 -18.74 -3.87 3.37
N THR A 84 -19.45 -2.96 2.69
CA THR A 84 -19.11 -2.55 1.32
C THR A 84 -17.70 -1.97 1.25
N GLY A 85 -17.32 -1.09 2.18
CA GLY A 85 -15.98 -0.51 2.18
C GLY A 85 -14.86 -1.51 2.52
N THR A 86 -15.12 -2.45 3.42
CA THR A 86 -14.18 -3.54 3.72
C THR A 86 -13.99 -4.46 2.52
N LEU A 87 -15.08 -4.82 1.83
CA LEU A 87 -15.03 -5.61 0.59
C LEU A 87 -14.27 -4.86 -0.50
N LEU A 88 -14.51 -3.56 -0.67
CA LEU A 88 -13.80 -2.74 -1.65
C LEU A 88 -12.28 -2.75 -1.41
N GLY A 89 -11.87 -2.59 -0.15
CA GLY A 89 -10.46 -2.66 0.26
C GLY A 89 -9.84 -4.04 0.05
N LEU A 90 -10.58 -5.11 0.37
CA LEU A 90 -10.15 -6.49 0.17
C LEU A 90 -9.96 -6.81 -1.31
N PHE A 91 -10.94 -6.48 -2.17
CA PHE A 91 -10.83 -6.70 -3.61
C PHE A 91 -9.70 -5.85 -4.22
N GLY A 92 -9.54 -4.61 -3.78
CA GLY A 92 -8.43 -3.76 -4.20
C GLY A 92 -7.07 -4.39 -3.88
N ALA A 93 -6.89 -4.89 -2.66
CA ALA A 93 -5.65 -5.56 -2.27
C ALA A 93 -5.43 -6.91 -2.96
N LEU A 94 -6.49 -7.67 -3.22
CA LEU A 94 -6.41 -8.91 -3.99
C LEU A 94 -5.89 -8.63 -5.41
N ILE A 95 -6.47 -7.62 -6.09
CA ILE A 95 -6.05 -7.21 -7.43
C ILE A 95 -4.62 -6.67 -7.40
N ALA A 96 -4.28 -5.83 -6.42
CA ALA A 96 -2.92 -5.32 -6.25
C ALA A 96 -1.90 -6.46 -6.04
N SER A 97 -2.24 -7.44 -5.22
CA SER A 97 -1.40 -8.62 -5.00
C SER A 97 -1.19 -9.41 -6.29
N LEU A 98 -2.25 -9.61 -7.08
CA LEU A 98 -2.17 -10.35 -8.34
C LEU A 98 -1.31 -9.60 -9.37
N MET A 99 -1.46 -8.27 -9.46
CA MET A 99 -0.62 -7.43 -10.30
C MET A 99 0.84 -7.47 -9.86
N LEU A 100 1.10 -7.47 -8.54
CA LEU A 100 2.45 -7.51 -8.01
C LEU A 100 3.12 -8.85 -8.32
N VAL A 101 2.44 -9.98 -8.08
CA VAL A 101 2.94 -11.31 -8.48
C VAL A 101 3.19 -11.38 -9.98
N GLY A 102 2.29 -10.86 -10.80
CA GLY A 102 2.48 -10.78 -12.26
C GLY A 102 3.70 -9.95 -12.66
N CYS A 103 3.92 -8.81 -11.99
CA CYS A 103 5.09 -7.95 -12.21
C CYS A 103 6.39 -8.67 -11.83
N VAL A 104 6.41 -9.36 -10.67
CA VAL A 104 7.57 -10.14 -10.22
C VAL A 104 7.91 -11.26 -11.19
N ILE A 105 6.92 -11.97 -11.74
CA ILE A 105 7.15 -13.02 -12.75
C ILE A 105 7.69 -12.41 -14.06
N TRP A 106 7.12 -11.28 -14.49
CA TRP A 106 7.52 -10.61 -15.72
C TRP A 106 8.95 -10.07 -15.66
N VAL A 107 9.29 -9.39 -14.56
CA VAL A 107 10.65 -8.87 -14.30
C VAL A 107 11.62 -10.02 -13.99
N GLY A 108 11.20 -11.01 -13.20
CA GLY A 108 12.01 -12.17 -12.84
C GLY A 108 12.55 -12.92 -14.06
N ARG A 109 11.74 -13.05 -15.12
CA ARG A 109 12.18 -13.64 -16.39
C ARG A 109 13.27 -12.82 -17.09
N SER A 110 13.27 -11.50 -16.96
CA SER A 110 14.33 -10.63 -17.48
C SER A 110 15.56 -10.60 -16.57
N VAL A 111 15.36 -10.74 -15.26
CA VAL A 111 16.43 -10.73 -14.25
C VAL A 111 17.18 -12.06 -14.22
N GLU A 112 16.55 -13.22 -14.46
CA GLU A 112 17.24 -14.52 -14.56
C GLU A 112 18.31 -14.53 -15.66
N VAL A 113 18.05 -13.85 -16.79
CA VAL A 113 19.02 -13.69 -17.88
C VAL A 113 20.22 -12.83 -17.43
N LEU A 114 20.00 -11.85 -16.56
CA LEU A 114 21.07 -11.01 -15.99
C LEU A 114 21.81 -11.70 -14.82
N ALA A 115 21.09 -12.44 -13.98
CA ALA A 115 21.62 -13.12 -12.80
C ALA A 115 22.49 -14.32 -13.19
N SER A 116 22.14 -15.04 -14.26
CA SER A 116 22.98 -16.08 -14.86
C SER A 116 24.29 -15.52 -15.43
N LEU A 117 24.31 -14.26 -15.88
CA LEU A 117 25.53 -13.55 -16.31
C LEU A 117 26.42 -13.09 -15.14
N TYR A 118 25.86 -12.91 -13.94
CA TYR A 118 26.58 -12.36 -12.78
C TYR A 118 26.91 -13.38 -11.68
N GLN A 119 26.55 -14.67 -11.85
CA GLN A 119 26.69 -15.73 -10.81
C GLN A 119 26.18 -15.32 -9.41
N SER A 120 25.24 -14.38 -9.35
CA SER A 120 24.66 -13.93 -8.10
C SER A 120 23.35 -14.67 -7.88
N GLN A 121 23.22 -15.29 -6.71
CA GLN A 121 22.05 -16.04 -6.27
C GLN A 121 20.92 -15.07 -5.89
N PHE A 122 20.52 -14.19 -6.80
CA PHE A 122 19.37 -13.32 -6.61
C PHE A 122 18.10 -14.11 -6.90
N GLU A 123 17.58 -14.81 -5.89
CA GLU A 123 16.19 -15.22 -5.92
C GLU A 123 15.33 -13.97 -5.74
N LEU A 124 14.56 -13.63 -6.78
CA LEU A 124 13.52 -12.62 -6.68
C LEU A 124 12.41 -13.20 -5.78
N VAL A 125 12.59 -13.07 -4.46
CA VAL A 125 11.60 -13.50 -3.48
C VAL A 125 10.36 -12.64 -3.68
N GLY A 126 9.39 -13.16 -4.44
CA GLY A 126 8.07 -12.54 -4.57
C GLY A 126 7.38 -12.45 -3.21
N LEU A 127 6.25 -11.74 -3.13
CA LEU A 127 5.39 -11.88 -1.94
C LEU A 127 4.95 -13.34 -1.86
N GLY A 128 5.57 -14.10 -0.96
CA GLY A 128 5.08 -15.41 -0.57
C GLY A 128 3.64 -15.32 -0.08
N LEU A 129 3.02 -16.46 0.19
CA LEU A 129 1.64 -16.54 0.68
C LEU A 129 1.39 -15.65 1.92
N SER A 130 2.39 -15.53 2.81
CA SER A 130 2.36 -14.64 3.97
C SER A 130 2.30 -13.16 3.59
N GLY A 131 3.06 -12.73 2.58
CA GLY A 131 3.07 -11.35 2.10
C GLY A 131 1.72 -10.96 1.48
N VAL A 132 1.14 -11.85 0.68
CA VAL A 132 -0.19 -11.65 0.10
C VAL A 132 -1.26 -11.50 1.18
N LEU A 133 -1.21 -12.36 2.21
CA LEU A 133 -2.11 -12.28 3.37
C LEU A 133 -1.98 -10.94 4.12
N VAL A 134 -0.75 -10.48 4.36
CA VAL A 134 -0.49 -9.18 4.99
C VAL A 134 -1.02 -8.03 4.14
N LEU A 135 -0.78 -8.06 2.83
CA LEU A 135 -1.26 -7.03 1.92
C LEU A 135 -2.79 -6.97 1.88
N CYS A 136 -3.46 -8.13 1.80
CA CYS A 136 -4.90 -8.24 1.90
C CYS A 136 -5.43 -7.72 3.25
N GLY A 137 -4.73 -8.03 4.35
CA GLY A 137 -5.05 -7.53 5.68
C GLY A 137 -4.97 -6.01 5.78
N ILE A 138 -3.88 -5.41 5.28
CA ILE A 138 -3.69 -3.96 5.24
C ILE A 138 -4.75 -3.29 4.35
N GLY A 139 -5.06 -3.88 3.19
CA GLY A 139 -6.11 -3.41 2.28
C GLY A 139 -7.51 -3.44 2.89
N ALA A 140 -7.85 -4.54 3.56
CA ALA A 140 -9.12 -4.65 4.27
C ALA A 140 -9.21 -3.64 5.43
N MET A 141 -8.12 -3.46 6.20
CA MET A 141 -8.08 -2.47 7.27
C MET A 141 -8.20 -1.04 6.76
N THR A 142 -7.47 -0.67 5.70
CA THR A 142 -7.56 0.67 5.10
C THR A 142 -8.94 0.93 4.51
N GLY A 143 -9.57 -0.05 3.85
CA GLY A 143 -10.96 0.03 3.39
C GLY A 143 -11.97 0.19 4.52
N LEU A 144 -11.80 -0.55 5.61
CA LEU A 144 -12.65 -0.47 6.81
C LEU A 144 -12.50 0.88 7.52
N ILE A 145 -11.27 1.37 7.70
CA ILE A 145 -10.99 2.69 8.28
C ILE A 145 -11.59 3.79 7.42
N GLY A 146 -11.41 3.73 6.10
CA GLY A 146 -12.01 4.69 5.17
C GLY A 146 -13.53 4.70 5.23
N ALA A 147 -14.15 3.53 5.28
CA ALA A 147 -15.59 3.41 5.43
C ALA A 147 -16.08 3.95 6.76
N TRP A 148 -15.39 3.63 7.86
CA TRP A 148 -15.72 4.10 9.19
C TRP A 148 -15.65 5.63 9.29
N ILE A 149 -14.56 6.23 8.82
CA ILE A 149 -14.38 7.69 8.83
C ILE A 149 -15.47 8.37 7.99
N ALA A 150 -15.74 7.86 6.80
CA ALA A 150 -16.76 8.42 5.92
C ALA A 150 -18.17 8.35 6.53
N VAL A 151 -18.54 7.19 7.09
CA VAL A 151 -19.84 7.04 7.77
C VAL A 151 -19.94 8.00 8.96
N MET A 152 -18.90 8.09 9.79
CA MET A 152 -18.90 8.98 10.96
C MET A 152 -18.98 10.46 10.56
N GLN A 153 -18.36 10.85 9.45
CA GLN A 153 -18.39 12.22 8.96
C GLN A 153 -19.73 12.59 8.30
N HIS A 154 -20.33 11.67 7.53
CA HIS A 154 -21.53 11.95 6.73
C HIS A 154 -22.83 11.68 7.44
N LEU A 155 -22.94 10.59 8.21
CA LEU A 155 -24.17 10.28 8.94
C LEU A 155 -24.48 11.39 9.97
N ARG A 156 -23.43 12.03 10.51
CA ARG A 156 -23.53 13.15 11.45
C ARG A 156 -24.04 14.45 10.82
N LYS A 157 -24.00 14.57 9.48
CA LYS A 157 -24.61 15.69 8.73
C LYS A 157 -26.09 15.45 8.40
N ILE A 158 -26.61 14.23 8.57
CA ILE A 158 -28.01 13.86 8.31
C ILE A 158 -28.77 13.75 9.65
N GLN A 159 -28.69 14.80 10.47
CA GLN A 159 -29.64 14.97 11.58
C GLN A 159 -30.79 15.85 11.09
N PRO A 160 -32.04 15.35 11.10
CA PRO A 160 -33.19 16.18 10.81
C PRO A 160 -33.36 17.21 11.94
N LYS A 161 -33.69 18.44 11.55
CA LYS A 161 -34.32 19.41 12.46
C LYS A 161 -35.76 19.01 12.70
#